data_AF-C9MVG1-F1
#
_entry.id   AF-C9MVG1-F1
#
_cell.length_a   1.000
_cell.length_b   1.000
_cell.length_c   1.000
_cell.angle_alpha   90.00
_cell.angle_beta   90.00
_cell.angle_gamma   90.00
#
_symmetry.space_group_name_H-M   'P 1'
#
loop_
_entity.id
_entity.type
_entity.pdbx_description
1 polymer ?
#
loop_
_entity_poly.entity_id
_entity_poly.type
_entity_poly.pdbx_seq_one_letter_code
_entity_poly.pdbx_strand_id
1 'polypeptide(L)' 'MIIKKCSGCGIELQFEDKNKEGYIPEEKFITEDNLLCQRCFKIKNYGENLVNNFSREDYLKEVNECVKKI' A
#
# COMPACT_ATOMS: atom_id res chain seq x y z
N MET A 1 -13.16 -7.33 13.35
CA MET A 1 -12.67 -7.38 11.94
C MET A 1 -11.22 -7.81 11.96
N ILE A 2 -10.83 -8.73 11.06
CA ILE A 2 -9.43 -9.13 10.89
C ILE A 2 -8.78 -8.09 9.98
N ILE A 3 -7.77 -7.40 10.49
CA ILE A 3 -6.98 -6.43 9.73
C ILE A 3 -5.81 -7.18 9.11
N LYS A 4 -5.77 -7.30 7.78
CA LYS A 4 -4.63 -7.84 7.04
C LYS A 4 -3.80 -6.69 6.45
N LYS A 5 -2.48 -6.87 6.38
CA LYS A 5 -1.56 -5.86 5.82
C LYS A 5 -0.80 -6.43 4.62
N CYS A 6 -0.51 -5.56 3.66
CA CYS A 6 0.34 -5.88 2.52
C CYS A 6 1.74 -6.22 3.01
N SER A 7 2.27 -7.40 2.66
CA SER A 7 3.62 -7.80 3.05
C SER A 7 4.72 -7.00 2.35
N GLY A 8 4.40 -6.30 1.26
CA GLY A 8 5.33 -5.45 0.51
C GLY A 8 5.48 -4.04 1.07
N CYS A 9 4.37 -3.35 1.36
CA CYS A 9 4.39 -1.94 1.77
C CYS A 9 3.73 -1.66 3.12
N GLY A 10 3.18 -2.66 3.80
CA GLY A 10 2.60 -2.54 5.13
C GLY A 10 1.23 -1.86 5.20
N ILE A 11 0.66 -1.42 4.07
CA ILE A 11 -0.68 -0.81 4.05
C ILE A 11 -1.75 -1.82 4.44
N GLU A 12 -2.81 -1.37 5.10
CA GLU A 12 -4.01 -2.18 5.34
C GLU A 12 -4.65 -2.62 4.02
N LEU A 13 -5.05 -3.88 3.97
CA LEU A 13 -5.66 -4.49 2.79
C LEU A 13 -7.17 -4.34 2.85
N GLN A 14 -7.76 -4.08 1.68
CA GLN A 14 -9.20 -3.98 1.49
C GLN A 14 -9.58 -4.63 0.15
N PHE A 15 -10.85 -4.99 0.00
CA PHE A 15 -11.40 -5.59 -1.22
C PHE A 15 -12.68 -4.89 -1.70
N GLU A 16 -12.99 -3.72 -1.14
CA GLU A 16 -14.21 -2.95 -1.41
C GLU A 16 -14.08 -2.03 -2.62
N ASP A 17 -12.93 -1.35 -2.79
CA ASP A 17 -12.74 -0.34 -3.84
C ASP A 17 -11.42 -0.57 -4.58
N LYS A 18 -11.52 -1.02 -5.83
CA LYS A 18 -10.37 -1.30 -6.71
C LYS A 18 -9.49 -0.08 -7.00
N ASN A 19 -10.02 1.13 -6.85
CA ASN A 19 -9.29 2.37 -7.14
C ASN A 19 -8.59 2.94 -5.91
N LYS A 20 -8.83 2.36 -4.71
CA LYS A 20 -8.17 2.78 -3.48
C LYS A 20 -6.95 1.92 -3.18
N GLU A 21 -6.06 2.50 -2.39
CA GLU A 21 -4.87 1.80 -1.92
C GLU A 21 -5.25 0.57 -1.09
N GLY A 22 -4.34 -0.40 -1.03
CA GLY A 22 -4.58 -1.65 -0.30
C GLY A 22 -5.51 -2.64 -1.02
N TYR A 23 -6.05 -2.32 -2.20
CA TYR A 23 -6.94 -3.23 -2.91
C TYR A 23 -6.31 -4.58 -3.25
N ILE A 24 -7.06 -5.64 -2.96
CA ILE A 24 -6.87 -6.99 -3.47
C ILE A 24 -8.22 -7.63 -3.83
N PRO A 25 -8.25 -8.65 -4.71
CA PRO A 25 -9.44 -9.48 -4.89
C PRO A 25 -9.90 -10.14 -3.59
N GLU A 26 -11.20 -10.19 -3.35
CA GLU A 26 -11.80 -10.75 -2.11
C GLU A 26 -11.39 -12.21 -1.89
N GLU A 27 -11.31 -13.00 -2.95
CA GLU A 27 -10.96 -14.43 -2.85
C GLU A 27 -9.56 -14.61 -2.26
N LYS A 28 -8.62 -13.72 -2.62
CA LYS A 28 -7.26 -13.71 -2.07
C LYS A 28 -7.25 -13.29 -0.61
N PHE A 29 -8.08 -12.31 -0.23
CA PHE A 29 -8.19 -11.85 1.16
C PHE A 29 -8.56 -13.01 2.11
N ILE A 30 -9.39 -13.94 1.65
CA ILE A 30 -9.87 -15.07 2.46
C ILE A 30 -8.85 -16.24 2.46
N THR A 31 -8.17 -16.49 1.34
CA THR A 31 -7.42 -17.74 1.12
C THR A 31 -5.91 -17.66 1.36
N GLU A 32 -5.32 -16.46 1.38
CA GLU A 32 -3.87 -16.27 1.47
C GLU A 32 -3.47 -15.43 2.71
N ASP A 33 -2.27 -15.69 3.23
CA ASP A 33 -1.68 -14.91 4.35
C ASP A 33 -0.61 -13.92 3.88
N ASN A 34 0.19 -14.28 2.88
CA ASN A 34 1.28 -13.42 2.38
C ASN A 34 0.82 -12.56 1.19
N LEU A 35 -0.09 -11.64 1.48
CA LEU A 35 -0.80 -10.84 0.48
C LEU A 35 -0.01 -9.61 0.03
N LEU A 36 -0.06 -9.33 -1.27
CA LEU A 36 0.42 -8.09 -1.86
C LEU A 36 -0.78 -7.30 -2.38
N CYS A 37 -0.85 -6.00 -2.06
CA CYS A 37 -1.79 -5.10 -2.70
C CYS A 37 -1.52 -5.00 -4.20
N GLN A 38 -2.52 -4.59 -4.98
CA GLN A 38 -2.43 -4.49 -6.44
C GLN A 38 -1.17 -3.75 -6.92
N ARG A 39 -0.78 -2.65 -6.25
CA ARG A 39 0.46 -1.89 -6.56
C ARG A 39 1.72 -2.73 -6.34
N CYS A 40 1.88 -3.33 -5.17
CA CYS A 40 3.06 -4.15 -4.86
C CYS A 40 3.14 -5.38 -5.77
N PHE A 41 2.01 -5.99 -6.11
CA PHE A 41 1.95 -7.09 -7.05
C PHE A 41 2.48 -6.68 -8.44
N LYS A 42 2.05 -5.52 -8.95
CA LYS A 42 2.50 -4.99 -10.24
C LYS A 42 3.99 -4.64 -10.26
N ILE A 43 4.48 -3.99 -9.21
CA ILE A 43 5.91 -3.68 -9.05
C ILE A 43 6.73 -4.98 -9.07
N LYS A 44 6.31 -6.00 -8.28
CA LYS A 44 7.05 -7.26 -8.13
C LYS A 44 7.10 -8.09 -9.40
N ASN A 45 6.00 -8.18 -10.15
CA ASN A 45 5.88 -9.11 -11.29
C ASN A 45 6.13 -8.44 -12.64
N TYR A 46 5.91 -7.13 -12.76
CA TYR A 46 5.99 -6.40 -14.04
C TYR A 46 7.01 -5.26 -14.02
N GLY A 47 7.62 -4.94 -12.88
CA GLY A 47 8.48 -3.76 -12.75
C GLY A 47 7.73 -2.44 -12.98
N GLU A 48 6.41 -2.46 -12.94
CA GLU A 48 5.56 -1.31 -13.21
C GLU A 48 5.62 -0.36 -12.01
N ASN A 49 6.45 0.67 -12.11
CA ASN A 49 6.47 1.74 -11.12
C ASN A 49 5.28 2.66 -11.35
N LEU A 50 4.23 2.47 -10.55
CA LEU A 50 3.05 3.33 -10.61
C LEU A 50 3.44 4.73 -10.11
N VAL A 51 3.09 5.73 -10.93
CA VAL A 51 3.20 7.14 -10.54
C VAL A 51 2.43 7.34 -9.25
N ASN A 52 3.12 7.85 -8.23
CA ASN A 52 2.48 8.25 -6.99
C ASN A 52 2.08 9.73 -7.08
N ASN A 53 1.12 10.14 -6.26
CA ASN A 53 0.64 11.52 -6.22
C ASN A 53 1.38 12.37 -5.19
N PHE A 54 2.57 11.94 -4.72
CA PHE A 54 3.30 12.66 -3.68
C PHE A 54 4.27 13.65 -4.30
N SER A 55 4.18 14.89 -3.83
CA SER A 55 5.09 15.96 -4.21
C SER A 55 6.35 15.96 -3.33
N ARG A 56 7.34 16.77 -3.73
CA ARG A 56 8.52 17.01 -2.89
C ARG A 56 8.12 17.69 -1.58
N GLU A 57 7.13 18.57 -1.65
CA GLU A 57 6.61 19.33 -0.52
C GLU A 57 5.97 18.40 0.52
N ASP A 58 5.24 17.38 0.08
CA ASP A 58 4.67 16.35 0.96
C ASP A 58 5.78 15.60 1.70
N TYR A 59 6.82 15.19 0.99
CA TYR A 59 7.98 14.53 1.60
C TYR A 59 8.64 15.41 2.67
N LEU A 60 8.90 16.68 2.35
CA LEU A 60 9.53 17.60 3.29
C LEU A 60 8.67 17.84 4.52
N LYS A 61 7.34 17.91 4.36
CA LYS A 61 6.40 18.06 5.47
C LYS A 61 6.49 16.87 6.43
N GLU A 62 6.38 15.65 5.91
CA GLU A 62 6.44 14.41 6.70
C GLU A 62 7.77 14.28 7.47
N VAL A 63 8.90 14.55 6.80
CA VAL A 63 10.23 14.50 7.44
C VAL A 63 10.35 15.52 8.56
N ASN A 64 9.93 16.76 8.33
CA ASN A 64 9.99 17.82 9.34
C ASN A 64 9.10 17.50 10.55
N GLU A 65 7.92 16.93 10.35
CA GLU A 65 7.07 16.47 11.45
C GLU A 65 7.72 15.36 12.27
N CYS A 66 8.43 14.43 11.64
CA CYS A 66 9.16 13.38 12.35
C CYS A 66 10.34 13.94 13.16
N VAL A 67 11.12 14.87 12.59
CA VAL A 67 12.30 15.45 13.27
C VAL A 67 11.90 16.32 14.46
N LYS A 68 10.78 17.06 14.39
CA LYS A 68 10.29 17.91 15.50
C LYS A 68 9.77 17.13 16.71
N LYS A 69 9.46 15.84 16.53
CA LYS A 69 8.95 14.96 17.60
C LYS A 69 10.08 14.34 18.44
N ILE A 70 11.34 14.60 18.10
CA ILE A 70 12.56 14.21 18.82
C ILE A 70 13.05 15.40 19.64
#